data_AF-A0A2N3FWE5-F1
#
_entry.id   AF-A0A2N3FWE5-F1
#
_cell.length_a   1.000
_cell.length_b   1.000
_cell.length_c   1.000
_cell.angle_alpha   90.00
_cell.angle_beta   90.00
_cell.angle_gamma   90.00
#
_symmetry.space_group_name_H-M   'P 1'
#
loop_
_entity.id
_entity.type
_entity.pdbx_description
1 polymer ?
#
loop_
_entity_poly.entity_id
_entity_poly.type
_entity_poly.pdbx_seq_one_letter_code
_entity_poly.pdbx_strand_id
1 'polypeptide(L)'
;MAIFGEVSKALTGTCATGDSGPTIMLADNNNDFYGKVEATLVLDAAKKDLVGVTASFAEDSEGFAWELAYSSSETVKGTSAKLSTSGSTYTASGKLQSKETRKGKTRTEILPFTIVAKCAGTNW
;
A
#
# COMPACT_ATOMS: atom_id res chain seq x y z
N MET A 1 10.65 9.87 16.61
CA MET A 1 10.17 8.48 16.56
C MET A 1 8.81 8.51 15.86
N ALA A 2 8.67 7.94 14.67
CA ALA A 2 7.35 7.85 14.04
C ALA A 2 6.58 6.75 14.76
N ILE A 3 5.40 7.07 15.28
CA ILE A 3 4.49 6.07 15.84
C ILE A 3 3.73 5.51 14.63
N PHE A 4 3.95 4.23 14.33
CA PHE A 4 3.19 3.53 13.31
C PHE A 4 1.99 2.86 13.97
N GLY A 5 0.79 3.14 13.48
CA GLY A 5 -0.38 2.34 13.77
C GLY A 5 -0.38 1.10 12.88
N GLU A 6 -0.58 -0.07 13.48
CA GLU A 6 -0.79 -1.30 12.71
C GLU A 6 -2.23 -1.32 12.20
N VAL A 7 -2.40 -1.31 10.87
CA VAL A 7 -3.72 -1.30 10.21
C VAL A 7 -4.29 -2.71 10.09
N SER A 8 -3.47 -3.69 9.68
CA SER A 8 -3.89 -5.08 9.58
C SER A 8 -2.69 -6.04 9.55
N LYS A 9 -2.89 -7.23 10.13
CA LYS A 9 -2.03 -8.42 9.95
C LYS A 9 -2.71 -9.53 9.14
N ALA A 10 -3.97 -9.35 8.77
CA ALA A 10 -4.81 -10.36 8.10
C ALA A 10 -4.88 -10.18 6.58
N LEU A 11 -4.09 -9.26 6.03
CA LEU A 11 -4.00 -9.01 4.59
C LEU A 11 -3.58 -10.28 3.83
N THR A 12 -4.39 -10.67 2.84
CA THR A 12 -4.12 -11.79 1.94
C THR A 12 -4.39 -11.38 0.49
N GLY A 13 -3.75 -12.07 -0.47
CA GLY A 13 -4.01 -11.80 -1.88
C GLY A 13 -3.02 -12.50 -2.79
N THR A 14 -2.65 -11.84 -3.88
CA THR A 14 -1.96 -12.48 -5.00
C THR A 14 -0.72 -11.69 -5.41
N CYS A 15 0.30 -12.43 -5.87
CA CYS A 15 1.42 -11.86 -6.60
C CYS A 15 1.32 -12.35 -8.05
N ALA A 16 1.35 -11.45 -9.02
CA ALA A 16 1.21 -11.79 -10.43
C ALA A 16 2.02 -10.86 -11.33
N THR A 17 2.63 -11.41 -12.38
CA THR A 17 3.22 -10.63 -13.47
C THR A 17 2.25 -10.57 -14.65
N GLY A 18 1.72 -9.37 -14.96
CA GLY A 18 0.84 -9.12 -16.10
C GLY A 18 1.42 -8.09 -17.08
N ASP A 19 0.62 -7.66 -18.05
CA ASP A 19 1.04 -6.71 -19.09
C ASP A 19 1.49 -5.35 -18.52
N SER A 20 0.91 -4.94 -17.39
CA SER A 20 1.27 -3.71 -16.67
C SER A 20 2.46 -3.87 -15.72
N GLY A 21 3.10 -5.04 -15.69
CA GLY A 21 4.23 -5.37 -14.84
C GLY A 21 3.88 -6.24 -13.62
N PRO A 22 4.88 -6.54 -12.76
CA PRO A 22 4.66 -7.33 -11.55
C PRO A 22 3.90 -6.56 -10.48
N THR A 23 2.86 -7.20 -9.93
CA THR A 23 1.99 -6.61 -8.91
C THR A 23 1.82 -7.54 -7.71
N ILE A 24 1.65 -6.94 -6.53
CA ILE A 24 1.26 -7.61 -5.29
C ILE A 24 -0.03 -6.94 -4.81
N MET A 25 -1.12 -7.68 -4.82
CA MET A 25 -2.42 -7.23 -4.33
C MET A 25 -2.72 -7.89 -2.99
N LEU A 26 -3.17 -7.10 -2.02
CA LEU A 26 -3.48 -7.53 -0.66
C LEU A 26 -4.82 -6.94 -0.24
N ALA A 27 -5.63 -7.72 0.45
CA ALA A 27 -6.90 -7.29 1.01
C ALA A 27 -7.16 -7.95 2.36
N ASP A 28 -7.71 -7.17 3.28
CA ASP A 28 -8.34 -7.60 4.52
C ASP A 28 -9.79 -7.12 4.43
N ASN A 29 -10.68 -8.03 4.03
CA ASN A 29 -12.09 -7.71 3.77
C ASN A 29 -12.96 -7.68 5.02
N ASN A 30 -12.38 -7.98 6.19
CA ASN A 30 -13.09 -8.01 7.47
C ASN A 30 -12.25 -7.29 8.54
N ASN A 31 -11.73 -6.13 8.19
CA ASN A 31 -10.91 -5.35 9.11
C ASN A 31 -11.79 -4.74 10.20
N ASP A 32 -11.44 -4.94 11.47
CA ASP A 32 -12.28 -4.50 12.60
C ASP A 32 -12.46 -2.98 12.68
N PHE A 33 -11.52 -2.20 12.13
CA PHE A 33 -11.56 -0.75 12.20
C PHE A 33 -12.16 -0.13 10.93
N TYR A 34 -11.66 -0.54 9.76
CA TYR A 34 -12.03 0.06 8.47
C TYR A 34 -13.09 -0.72 7.70
N GLY A 35 -13.51 -1.90 8.19
CA GLY A 35 -14.31 -2.87 7.45
C GLY A 35 -13.53 -3.57 6.34
N LYS A 36 -12.83 -2.80 5.49
CA LYS A 36 -12.00 -3.28 4.39
C LYS A 36 -10.72 -2.45 4.26
N VAL A 37 -9.60 -3.14 4.09
CA VAL A 37 -8.30 -2.56 3.76
C VAL A 37 -7.77 -3.25 2.52
N GLU A 38 -7.36 -2.48 1.52
CA GLU A 38 -6.73 -2.99 0.31
C GLU A 38 -5.40 -2.28 0.09
N ALA A 39 -4.42 -3.02 -0.43
CA ALA A 39 -3.14 -2.47 -0.85
C ALA A 39 -2.68 -3.12 -2.14
N THR A 40 -2.16 -2.30 -3.07
CA THR A 40 -1.52 -2.76 -4.30
C THR A 40 -0.12 -2.18 -4.37
N LEU A 41 0.87 -3.06 -4.54
CA LEU A 41 2.23 -2.70 -4.88
C LEU A 41 2.46 -3.01 -6.35
N VAL A 42 2.91 -2.02 -7.11
CA VAL A 42 3.36 -2.20 -8.49
C VAL A 42 4.87 -2.09 -8.48
N LEU A 43 5.53 -3.11 -9.02
CA LEU A 43 6.97 -3.24 -9.06
C LEU A 43 7.48 -2.95 -10.46
N ASP A 44 8.77 -2.66 -10.58
CA ASP A 44 9.44 -2.68 -11.86
C ASP A 44 9.53 -4.12 -12.42
N ALA A 45 9.89 -4.24 -13.70
CA ALA A 45 9.99 -5.55 -14.36
C ALA A 45 10.96 -6.52 -13.67
N ALA A 46 12.02 -6.01 -13.02
CA ALA A 46 12.98 -6.83 -12.30
C ALA A 46 12.55 -7.19 -10.86
N LYS A 47 11.41 -6.66 -10.38
CA LYS A 47 10.91 -6.82 -9.01
C LYS A 47 11.90 -6.34 -7.94
N LYS A 48 12.67 -5.29 -8.24
CA LYS A 48 13.69 -4.68 -7.39
C LYS A 48 13.29 -3.31 -6.87
N ASP A 49 12.41 -2.61 -7.57
CA ASP A 49 11.96 -1.27 -7.24
C ASP A 49 10.43 -1.17 -7.21
N LEU A 50 9.91 -0.21 -6.45
CA LEU A 50 8.49 0.14 -6.46
C LEU A 50 8.26 1.23 -7.50
N VAL A 51 7.33 0.98 -8.42
CA VAL A 51 6.86 2.00 -9.37
C VAL A 51 5.54 2.63 -8.92
N GLY A 52 4.77 1.89 -8.11
CA GLY A 52 3.50 2.40 -7.57
C GLY A 52 3.12 1.72 -6.26
N VAL A 53 2.46 2.48 -5.40
CA VAL A 53 1.81 1.96 -4.19
C VAL A 53 0.44 2.62 -4.09
N THR A 54 -0.60 1.82 -3.91
CA THR A 54 -1.91 2.30 -3.48
C THR A 54 -2.33 1.54 -2.25
N ALA A 55 -2.96 2.23 -1.30
CA ALA A 55 -3.67 1.62 -0.20
C ALA A 55 -4.99 2.36 0.02
N SER A 56 -6.06 1.62 0.23
CA SER A 56 -7.39 2.18 0.44
C SER A 56 -8.01 1.54 1.67
N PHE A 57 -8.47 2.39 2.59
CA PHE A 57 -9.19 1.97 3.79
C PHE A 57 -10.63 2.45 3.64
N ALA A 58 -11.56 1.51 3.70
CA ALA A 58 -12.97 1.82 3.62
C ALA A 58 -13.42 2.66 4.83
N GLU A 59 -14.64 3.22 4.70
CA GLU A 59 -15.19 4.10 5.71
C GLU A 59 -15.26 3.41 7.08
N ASP A 60 -14.61 4.01 8.07
CA ASP A 60 -14.70 3.55 9.46
C ASP A 60 -16.01 3.98 10.13
N SER A 61 -16.23 3.53 11.37
CA SER A 61 -17.44 3.86 12.15
C SER A 61 -17.65 5.36 12.43
N GLU A 62 -16.62 6.19 12.25
CA GLU A 62 -16.67 7.64 12.43
C GLU A 62 -16.86 8.42 11.11
N GLY A 63 -16.94 7.70 9.98
CA GLY A 63 -17.18 8.25 8.65
C GLY A 63 -15.91 8.74 7.95
N PHE A 64 -14.73 8.19 8.29
CA PHE A 64 -13.48 8.49 7.61
C PHE A 64 -13.11 7.39 6.62
N ALA A 65 -12.82 7.78 5.38
CA ALA A 65 -12.20 6.91 4.38
C ALA A 65 -10.81 7.45 4.03
N TRP A 66 -9.89 6.54 3.72
CA TRP A 66 -8.50 6.89 3.45
C TRP A 66 -8.02 6.31 2.13
N GLU A 67 -7.32 7.12 1.35
CA GLU A 67 -6.57 6.68 0.18
C GLU A 67 -5.13 7.16 0.28
N LEU A 68 -4.19 6.24 0.16
CA LEU A 68 -2.77 6.53 0.20
C LEU A 68 -2.14 6.10 -1.12
N ALA A 69 -1.33 6.98 -1.72
CA ALA A 69 -0.74 6.71 -3.02
C ALA A 69 0.70 7.20 -3.16
N TYR A 70 1.46 6.48 -3.98
CA TYR A 70 2.73 6.87 -4.55
C TYR A 70 2.80 6.38 -6.00
N SER A 71 3.37 7.20 -6.88
CA SER A 71 3.73 6.84 -8.25
C SER A 71 5.11 7.39 -8.55
N SER A 72 6.00 6.57 -9.14
CA SER A 72 7.32 7.01 -9.55
C SER A 72 7.30 7.88 -10.81
N SER A 73 6.25 7.79 -11.64
CA SER A 73 6.07 8.64 -12.83
C SER A 73 5.52 10.02 -12.51
N GLU A 74 4.75 10.16 -11.42
CA GLU A 74 4.10 11.40 -11.01
C GLU A 74 4.29 11.62 -9.50
N THR A 75 5.55 11.83 -9.10
CA THR A 75 5.89 11.97 -7.68
C THR A 75 5.36 13.27 -7.08
N VAL A 76 4.56 13.16 -6.02
CA VAL A 76 4.16 14.31 -5.19
C VAL A 76 5.29 14.66 -4.24
N LYS A 77 5.61 15.96 -4.10
CA LYS A 77 6.67 16.43 -3.21
C LYS A 77 6.51 15.88 -1.79
N GLY A 78 7.57 15.25 -1.28
CA GLY A 78 7.60 14.66 0.07
C GLY A 78 7.23 13.17 0.13
N THR A 79 6.71 12.61 -0.96
CA THR A 79 6.49 11.16 -1.08
C THR A 79 7.77 10.43 -1.43
N SER A 80 7.84 9.15 -1.06
CA SER A 80 8.92 8.24 -1.40
C SER A 80 8.45 6.80 -1.25
N ALA A 81 9.04 5.89 -2.02
CA ALA A 81 8.85 4.46 -1.83
C ALA A 81 10.19 3.74 -2.06
N LYS A 82 10.43 2.71 -1.27
CA LYS A 82 11.57 1.82 -1.39
C LYS A 82 11.11 0.38 -1.21
N LEU A 83 11.67 -0.50 -2.03
CA LEU A 83 11.53 -1.94 -1.87
C LEU A 83 12.77 -2.54 -1.21
N SER A 84 12.54 -3.51 -0.33
CA SER A 84 13.55 -4.48 0.09
C SER A 84 13.01 -5.88 -0.14
N THR A 85 13.83 -6.76 -0.69
CA THR A 85 13.45 -8.14 -0.99
C THR A 85 14.33 -9.13 -0.23
N SER A 86 13.71 -10.19 0.30
CA SER A 86 14.40 -11.30 0.96
C SER A 86 13.67 -12.61 0.63
N GLY A 87 14.24 -13.39 -0.28
CA GLY A 87 13.56 -14.55 -0.85
C GLY A 87 12.24 -14.15 -1.52
N SER A 88 11.13 -14.78 -1.10
CA SER A 88 9.78 -14.44 -1.57
C SER A 88 9.09 -13.34 -0.76
N THR A 89 9.82 -12.65 0.13
CA THR A 89 9.28 -11.57 0.97
C THR A 89 9.66 -10.21 0.40
N TYR A 90 8.66 -9.35 0.24
CA TYR A 90 8.73 -8.00 -0.31
C TYR A 90 8.31 -7.01 0.77
N THR A 91 9.22 -6.12 1.17
CA THR A 91 8.96 -5.06 2.14
C THR A 91 8.97 -3.72 1.43
N ALA A 92 7.80 -3.13 1.27
CA ALA A 92 7.61 -1.79 0.77
C ALA A 92 7.56 -0.80 1.93
N SER A 93 8.30 0.30 1.85
CA SER A 93 8.31 1.34 2.88
C SER A 93 8.60 2.71 2.30
N GLY A 94 8.21 3.77 3.02
CA GLY A 94 8.45 5.14 2.57
C GLY A 94 7.39 6.10 3.10
N LYS A 95 6.98 7.05 2.25
CA LYS A 95 5.96 8.06 2.53
C LYS A 95 4.97 8.17 1.38
N LEU A 96 3.68 8.00 1.67
CA LEU A 96 2.60 8.14 0.68
C LEU A 96 1.91 9.49 0.84
N GLN A 97 1.37 10.00 -0.25
CA GLN A 97 0.35 11.03 -0.16
C GLN A 97 -0.93 10.38 0.32
N SER A 98 -1.40 10.81 1.48
CA SER A 98 -2.65 10.36 2.09
C SER A 98 -3.75 11.36 1.81
N LYS A 99 -4.94 10.87 1.51
CA LYS A 99 -6.19 11.63 1.38
C LYS A 99 -7.18 11.05 2.38
N GLU A 100 -7.51 11.82 3.40
CA GLU A 100 -8.57 11.54 4.35
C GLU A 100 -9.84 12.24 3.85
N THR A 101 -10.92 11.49 3.64
CA THR A 101 -12.22 12.07 3.34
C THR A 101 -13.17 11.86 4.50
N ARG A 102 -13.77 12.96 4.98
CA ARG A 102 -14.81 12.95 6.03
C ARG A 102 -15.94 13.88 5.64
N LYS A 103 -17.18 13.36 5.59
CA LYS A 103 -18.39 14.15 5.28
C LYS A 103 -18.22 15.05 4.04
N GLY A 104 -17.62 14.51 2.98
CA GLY A 104 -17.38 15.21 1.70
C GLY A 104 -16.25 16.24 1.71
N LYS A 105 -15.47 16.36 2.79
CA LYS A 105 -14.25 17.18 2.84
C LYS A 105 -13.03 16.28 2.80
N THR A 106 -12.10 16.58 1.88
CA THR A 106 -10.84 15.85 1.77
C THR A 106 -9.69 16.69 2.30
N ARG A 107 -8.85 16.07 3.13
CA ARG A 107 -7.58 16.60 3.58
C ARG A 107 -6.46 15.74 3.04
N THR A 108 -5.35 16.38 2.71
CA THR A 108 -4.18 15.70 2.17
C THR A 108 -3.00 15.90 3.10
N GLU A 109 -2.27 14.82 3.36
CA GLU A 109 -1.04 14.84 4.13
C GLU A 109 -0.03 13.80 3.63
N ILE A 110 1.17 13.79 4.20
CA ILE A 110 2.21 12.82 3.85
C ILE A 110 2.41 11.89 5.04
N LEU A 111 2.04 10.62 4.89
CA LEU A 111 2.13 9.61 5.94
C LEU A 111 3.21 8.59 5.65
N PRO A 112 3.99 8.18 6.67
CA PRO A 112 4.92 7.07 6.51
C PRO A 112 4.16 5.75 6.40
N PHE A 113 4.67 4.80 5.62
CA PHE A 113 4.04 3.49 5.46
C PHE A 113 5.07 2.35 5.50
N THR A 114 4.59 1.16 5.83
CA THR A 114 5.30 -0.10 5.64
C THR A 114 4.30 -1.21 5.30
N ILE A 115 4.55 -1.95 4.24
CA ILE A 115 3.77 -3.13 3.83
C ILE A 115 4.75 -4.28 3.64
N VAL A 116 4.49 -5.39 4.32
CA VAL A 116 5.29 -6.63 4.18
C VAL A 116 4.40 -7.68 3.54
N ALA A 117 4.80 -8.14 2.36
CA ALA A 117 4.09 -9.15 1.60
C ALA A 117 4.98 -10.38 1.40
N LYS A 118 4.42 -11.57 1.56
CA LYS A 118 5.09 -12.83 1.24
C LYS A 118 4.38 -13.49 0.07
N CYS A 119 5.08 -13.65 -1.05
CA CYS A 119 4.61 -14.41 -2.19
C CYS A 119 4.92 -15.90 -2.01
N ALA A 120 4.21 -16.75 -2.75
CA ALA A 120 4.40 -18.21 -2.71
C ALA A 120 5.82 -18.65 -3.16
N GLY A 121 6.47 -17.84 -3.99
CA GLY A 121 7.85 -18.04 -4.43
C GLY A 121 8.44 -16.75 -4.99
N THR A 122 9.59 -16.84 -5.65
CA THR A 122 10.23 -15.72 -6.36
C THR A 122 9.86 -15.67 -7.85
N ASN A 123 9.36 -16.79 -8.39
CA ASN A 123 8.94 -16.93 -9.78
C ASN A 123 7.40 -16.90 -9.87
N TRP A 124 6.85 -15.73 -10.16
CA TRP A 124 5.42 -15.41 -10.20
C TRP A 124 5.14 -14.26 -11.18
#